data_AF-A0A2I1GH73-F1
#
_entry.id   AF-A0A2I1GH73-F1
#
_cell.length_a   1.000
_cell.length_b   1.000
_cell.length_c   1.000
_cell.angle_alpha   90.00
_cell.angle_beta   90.00
_cell.angle_gamma   90.00
#
_symmetry.space_group_name_H-M   'P 1'
#
loop_
_entity.id
_entity.type
_entity.pdbx_description
1 polymer ?
#
loop_
_entity_poly.entity_id
_entity_poly.type
_entity_poly.pdbx_seq_one_letter_code
_entity_poly.pdbx_strand_id
1 'polypeptide(L)'
;MDDINRSTAFFYLADESALEYDNESALNLIFFYNSINKKTFDKHKDDYVLVYKQEVKKYGISEYTSKKLEVLEDEMPGAIYLPVNKSRHDSAVKSPPAKTVFAYHANQEYMV
;
A
#
# COMPACT_ATOMS: atom_id res chain seq x y z
N MET A 1 -4.50 0.31 5.73
CA MET A 1 -4.03 -0.63 4.69
C MET A 1 -4.71 -1.97 4.96
N ASP A 2 -5.31 -2.59 3.95
CA ASP A 2 -5.79 -3.98 4.05
C ASP A 2 -4.62 -4.98 3.96
N ASP A 3 -4.92 -6.25 4.19
CA ASP A 3 -3.92 -7.32 4.27
C ASP A 3 -3.22 -7.58 2.93
N ILE A 4 -3.90 -7.38 1.80
CA ILE A 4 -3.30 -7.58 0.46
C ILE A 4 -2.25 -6.50 0.24
N ASN A 5 -2.63 -5.23 0.39
CA ASN A 5 -1.70 -4.11 0.23
C ASN A 5 -0.53 -4.17 1.22
N ARG A 6 -0.76 -4.68 2.43
CA ARG A 6 0.30 -4.90 3.43
C ARG A 6 1.25 -6.02 3.01
N SER A 7 0.73 -7.13 2.48
CA SER A 7 1.54 -8.23 1.97
C SER A 7 2.39 -7.79 0.77
N THR A 8 1.83 -7.00 -0.15
CA THR A 8 2.57 -6.46 -1.30
C THR A 8 3.72 -5.54 -0.85
N ALA A 9 3.46 -4.60 0.05
CA ALA A 9 4.50 -3.73 0.57
C ALA A 9 5.59 -4.52 1.31
N PHE A 10 5.23 -5.59 2.03
CA PHE A 10 6.21 -6.47 2.67
C PHE A 10 7.07 -7.21 1.64
N PHE A 11 6.45 -7.78 0.61
CA PHE A 11 7.16 -8.48 -0.47
C PHE A 11 8.19 -7.56 -1.13
N TYR A 12 7.77 -6.35 -1.52
CA TYR A 12 8.65 -5.36 -2.14
C TYR A 12 9.83 -4.91 -1.25
N LEU A 13 9.70 -4.98 0.08
CA LEU A 13 10.77 -4.56 1.00
C LEU A 13 11.70 -5.69 1.42
N ALA A 14 11.20 -6.93 1.46
CA ALA A 14 11.88 -8.05 2.09
C ALA A 14 12.40 -9.09 1.09
N ASP A 15 11.91 -9.09 -0.15
CA ASP A 15 12.34 -10.04 -1.15
C ASP A 15 13.64 -9.58 -1.84
N GLU A 16 14.66 -10.43 -1.84
CA GLU A 16 15.94 -10.16 -2.53
C GLU A 16 15.79 -10.11 -4.07
N SER A 17 14.68 -10.63 -4.60
CA SER A 17 14.30 -10.55 -6.02
C SER A 17 13.46 -9.32 -6.37
N ALA A 18 13.21 -8.43 -5.41
CA ALA A 18 12.51 -7.16 -5.65
C ALA A 18 13.26 -6.32 -6.71
N LEU A 19 12.50 -5.69 -7.60
CA LEU A 19 13.04 -4.82 -8.64
C LEU A 19 13.61 -3.53 -8.03
N GLU A 20 14.42 -2.81 -8.82
CA GLU A 20 15.21 -1.64 -8.40
C GLU A 20 14.39 -0.56 -7.66
N TYR A 21 13.08 -0.47 -7.93
CA TYR A 21 12.17 0.56 -7.39
C TYR A 21 11.02 0.00 -6.55
N ASP A 22 11.01 -1.30 -6.27
CA ASP A 22 9.97 -1.93 -5.44
C ASP A 22 10.00 -1.37 -4.02
N ASN A 23 11.20 -1.13 -3.46
CA ASN A 23 11.37 -0.47 -2.17
C ASN A 23 10.70 0.92 -2.12
N GLU A 24 10.91 1.73 -3.15
CA GLU A 24 10.31 3.07 -3.25
C GLU A 24 8.79 2.98 -3.37
N SER A 25 8.29 2.05 -4.19
CA SER A 25 6.85 1.77 -4.35
C SER A 25 6.22 1.36 -3.02
N ALA A 26 6.89 0.48 -2.26
CA ALA A 26 6.43 0.02 -0.95
C ALA A 26 6.36 1.15 0.07
N LEU A 27 7.40 1.98 0.16
CA LEU A 27 7.44 3.13 1.06
C LEU A 27 6.34 4.15 0.70
N ASN A 28 6.12 4.39 -0.59
CA ASN A 28 5.04 5.25 -1.08
C ASN A 28 3.65 4.68 -0.73
N LEU A 29 3.45 3.37 -0.86
CA LEU A 29 2.21 2.69 -0.45
C LEU A 29 1.97 2.84 1.06
N ILE A 30 2.99 2.60 1.88
CA ILE A 30 2.91 2.76 3.33
C ILE A 30 2.54 4.20 3.69
N PHE A 31 3.20 5.19 3.07
CA PHE A 31 2.89 6.61 3.28
C PHE A 31 1.43 6.93 2.92
N PHE A 32 0.95 6.46 1.77
CA PHE A 32 -0.41 6.71 1.29
C PHE A 32 -1.46 6.18 2.27
N TYR A 33 -1.35 4.90 2.69
CA TYR A 33 -2.32 4.33 3.62
C TYR A 33 -2.25 4.91 5.03
N ASN A 34 -1.06 5.31 5.48
CA ASN A 34 -0.92 6.06 6.73
C ASN A 34 -1.61 7.43 6.65
N SER A 35 -1.54 8.09 5.50
CA SER A 35 -2.22 9.36 5.23
C SER A 35 -3.75 9.20 5.20
N ILE A 36 -4.26 8.10 4.64
CA ILE A 36 -5.68 7.74 4.74
C ILE A 36 -6.10 7.56 6.20
N ASN A 37 -5.34 6.79 6.99
CA ASN A 37 -5.65 6.54 8.40
C ASN A 37 -5.67 7.83 9.23
N LYS A 38 -4.81 8.79 8.87
CA LYS A 38 -4.73 10.13 9.49
C LYS A 38 -5.75 11.13 8.91
N LYS A 39 -6.61 10.70 7.97
CA LYS A 39 -7.61 11.54 7.29
C LYS A 39 -7.01 12.73 6.54
N THR A 40 -5.74 12.63 6.12
CA THR A 40 -5.03 13.70 5.39
C THR A 40 -5.74 14.08 4.09
N PHE A 41 -6.44 13.14 3.46
CA PHE A 41 -7.12 13.33 2.17
C PHE A 41 -8.61 13.68 2.30
N ASP A 42 -9.08 14.14 3.45
CA ASP A 42 -10.52 14.39 3.67
C ASP A 42 -11.14 15.42 2.71
N LYS A 43 -10.34 16.34 2.15
CA LYS A 43 -10.76 17.31 1.11
C LYS A 43 -10.66 16.76 -0.33
N HIS A 44 -10.04 15.60 -0.50
CA HIS A 44 -9.67 14.99 -1.78
C HIS A 44 -10.24 13.57 -1.90
N LYS A 45 -11.39 13.31 -1.25
CA LYS A 45 -11.95 11.96 -1.10
C LYS A 45 -12.23 11.27 -2.44
N ASP A 46 -12.60 12.03 -3.46
CA ASP A 46 -12.94 11.50 -4.79
C ASP A 46 -11.79 11.58 -5.80
N ASP A 47 -10.65 12.12 -5.37
CA ASP A 47 -9.46 12.31 -6.19
C ASP A 47 -8.58 11.05 -6.19
N TYR A 48 -7.65 11.04 -7.13
CA TYR A 48 -6.44 10.22 -7.14
C TYR A 48 -5.28 11.03 -6.57
N VAL A 49 -4.35 10.33 -5.92
CA VAL A 49 -3.16 10.94 -5.31
C VAL A 49 -1.93 10.32 -5.95
N LEU A 50 -1.06 11.19 -6.48
CA LEU A 50 0.30 10.84 -6.84
C LEU A 50 1.19 10.98 -5.62
N VAL A 51 1.82 9.89 -5.21
CA VAL A 51 2.82 9.86 -4.14
C VAL A 51 4.16 9.43 -4.70
N TYR A 52 5.21 10.16 -4.33
CA TYR A 52 6.59 9.83 -4.67
C TYR A 52 7.54 10.40 -3.62
N LYS A 53 8.57 9.64 -3.24
CA LYS A 53 9.48 9.97 -2.13
C LYS A 53 8.72 10.30 -0.85
N GLN A 54 7.65 9.55 -0.60
CA GLN A 54 6.77 9.66 0.55
C GLN A 54 6.17 11.07 0.72
N GLU A 55 5.91 11.73 -0.40
CA GLU A 55 5.26 13.04 -0.46
C GLU A 55 4.12 13.03 -1.48
N VAL A 56 3.06 13.79 -1.18
CA VAL A 56 1.99 14.05 -2.16
C VAL A 56 2.51 15.01 -3.21
N LYS A 57 2.62 14.55 -4.46
CA LYS A 57 3.05 15.40 -5.58
C LYS A 57 1.88 16.05 -6.30
N LYS A 58 0.74 15.36 -6.36
CA LYS A 58 -0.42 15.83 -7.11
C LYS A 58 -1.72 15.16 -6.67
N TYR A 59 -2.81 15.91 -6.74
CA TYR A 59 -4.17 15.39 -6.77
C TYR A 59 -4.70 15.40 -8.21
N GLY A 60 -5.37 14.34 -8.62
CA GLY A 60 -5.95 14.23 -9.95
C GLY A 60 -7.40 13.77 -9.90
N ILE A 61 -8.20 14.26 -10.84
CA ILE A 61 -9.66 14.02 -10.85
C ILE A 61 -10.00 12.68 -11.53
N SER A 62 -9.10 12.16 -12.36
CA SER A 62 -9.28 10.93 -13.12
C SER A 62 -8.08 10.01 -13.06
N GLU A 63 -8.31 8.73 -13.37
CA GLU A 63 -7.26 7.74 -13.55
C GLU A 63 -6.30 8.15 -14.68
N TYR A 64 -5.05 7.74 -14.57
CA TYR A 64 -4.08 7.91 -15.65
C TYR A 64 -4.31 6.84 -16.71
N THR A 65 -4.16 7.23 -17.97
CA THR A 65 -4.11 6.25 -19.08
C THR A 65 -2.82 5.45 -19.00
N SER A 66 -2.78 4.25 -19.59
CA SER A 66 -1.57 3.41 -19.61
C SER A 66 -0.34 4.16 -20.11
N LYS A 67 -0.48 4.99 -21.16
CA LYS A 67 0.61 5.84 -21.67
C LYS A 67 1.12 6.86 -20.65
N LYS A 68 0.23 7.42 -19.81
CA LYS A 68 0.64 8.34 -18.75
C LYS A 68 1.31 7.62 -17.59
N LEU A 69 0.93 6.36 -17.33
CA LEU A 69 1.59 5.54 -16.33
C LEU A 69 3.00 5.12 -16.78
N GLU A 70 3.17 4.78 -18.06
CA GLU A 70 4.48 4.49 -18.66
C GLU A 70 5.43 5.69 -18.56
N VAL A 71 4.97 6.88 -18.97
CA VAL A 71 5.76 8.13 -18.81
C VAL A 71 6.06 8.43 -17.34
N LEU A 72 5.13 8.12 -16.43
CA LEU A 72 5.35 8.31 -14.99
C LEU A 72 6.39 7.34 -14.44
N GLU A 73 6.43 6.10 -14.93
CA GLU A 73 7.42 5.10 -14.55
C GLU A 73 8.83 5.54 -14.96
N ASP A 74 8.98 6.11 -16.15
CA ASP A 74 10.25 6.66 -16.64
C ASP A 74 10.70 7.91 -15.84
N GLU A 75 9.78 8.83 -15.53
CA GLU A 75 10.10 10.10 -14.86
C GLU A 75 10.28 9.95 -13.34
N MET A 76 9.47 9.09 -12.71
CA MET A 76 9.33 8.95 -11.27
C MET A 76 9.21 7.48 -10.88
N PRO A 77 10.28 6.68 -11.07
CA PRO A 77 10.22 5.24 -10.87
C PRO A 77 9.87 4.91 -9.41
N GLY A 78 8.86 4.05 -9.24
CA GLY A 78 8.28 3.70 -7.94
C GLY A 78 7.24 4.68 -7.39
N ALA A 79 6.83 5.69 -8.16
CA ALA A 79 5.68 6.51 -7.81
C ALA A 79 4.38 5.70 -7.88
N ILE A 80 3.42 6.03 -7.02
CA ILE A 80 2.08 5.43 -7.02
C ILE A 80 1.03 6.48 -7.33
N TYR A 81 0.00 6.09 -8.09
CA TYR A 81 -1.15 6.93 -8.40
C TYR A 81 -2.45 6.18 -8.07
N LEU A 82 -3.03 6.45 -6.90
CA LEU A 82 -4.13 5.66 -6.35
C LEU A 82 -5.34 6.53 -6.00
N PRO A 83 -6.57 6.02 -6.16
CA PRO A 83 -7.77 6.73 -5.73
C PRO A 83 -7.84 6.81 -4.20
N VAL A 84 -8.33 7.90 -3.64
CA VAL A 84 -8.50 8.04 -2.18
C VAL A 84 -9.69 7.19 -1.68
N ASN A 85 -10.79 7.19 -2.43
CA ASN A 85 -12.00 6.47 -2.03
C ASN A 85 -11.83 4.95 -2.20
N LYS A 86 -11.92 4.22 -1.08
CA LYS A 86 -11.86 2.75 -1.02
C LYS A 86 -12.93 2.04 -1.84
N SER A 87 -14.08 2.65 -2.11
CA SER A 87 -15.09 2.03 -2.98
C SER A 87 -14.61 1.81 -4.42
N ARG A 88 -13.53 2.51 -4.85
CA ARG A 88 -12.82 2.27 -6.11
C ARG A 88 -11.73 1.18 -6.00
N HIS A 89 -11.37 0.78 -4.79
CA HIS A 89 -10.46 -0.35 -4.50
C HIS A 89 -11.23 -1.67 -4.29
N ASP A 90 -12.48 -1.61 -3.83
CA ASP A 90 -13.29 -2.74 -3.35
C ASP A 90 -13.87 -3.67 -4.46
N SER A 91 -13.50 -3.53 -5.73
CA SER A 91 -13.90 -4.52 -6.74
C SER A 91 -13.14 -5.85 -6.62
N ALA A 92 -12.07 -5.89 -5.80
CA ALA A 92 -11.29 -7.10 -5.54
C ALA A 92 -11.55 -7.66 -4.13
N VAL A 93 -12.48 -8.62 -4.05
CA VAL A 93 -12.60 -9.71 -3.06
C VAL A 93 -12.43 -9.32 -1.58
N LYS A 94 -13.55 -9.27 -0.85
CA LYS A 94 -13.59 -9.29 0.62
C LYS A 94 -12.82 -10.50 1.16
N SER A 95 -11.58 -10.29 1.60
CA SER A 95 -10.85 -11.29 2.37
C SER A 95 -11.46 -11.38 3.78
N PRO A 96 -11.70 -12.59 4.32
CA PRO A 96 -12.16 -12.74 5.68
C PRO A 96 -11.11 -12.20 6.67
N PRO A 97 -11.53 -11.63 7.81
CA PRO A 97 -10.60 -11.07 8.77
C PRO A 97 -9.58 -12.11 9.23
N ALA A 98 -8.30 -11.72 9.30
CA ALA A 98 -7.24 -12.56 9.83
C ALA A 98 -7.63 -13.07 11.23
N LYS A 99 -7.73 -14.40 11.38
CA LYS A 99 -8.02 -15.03 12.68
C LYS A 99 -6.84 -14.77 13.62
N THR A 100 -7.14 -14.18 14.77
CA THR A 100 -6.19 -14.08 15.89
C THR A 100 -5.79 -15.50 16.32
N VAL A 101 -4.50 -15.84 16.19
CA VAL A 101 -3.94 -17.08 16.73
C VAL A 101 -3.41 -16.77 18.13
N PHE A 102 -4.00 -17.38 19.15
CA PHE A 102 -3.43 -17.37 20.50
C PHE A 102 -2.36 -18.46 20.57
N ALA A 103 -1.10 -18.06 20.74
CA ALA A 103 -0.02 -18.99 21.05
C ALA A 103 -0.12 -19.38 22.54
N TYR A 104 -0.43 -20.65 22.81
CA TYR A 104 -0.28 -21.21 24.15
C TYR A 104 1.20 -21.60 24.36
N HIS A 105 1.88 -20.92 25.29
CA HIS A 105 3.14 -21.42 25.81
C HIS A 105 2.84 -22.57 26.79
N ALA A 106 3.15 -23.80 26.39
CA ALA A 106 3.20 -24.93 27.31
C ALA A 106 4.55 -24.92 28.04
N ASN A 107 4.57 -24.47 29.29
CA ASN A 107 5.70 -24.73 30.18
C ASN A 107 5.65 -26.21 30.57
N GLN A 108 6.47 -27.05 29.92
CA GLN A 108 6.77 -28.38 30.44
C GLN A 108 7.86 -28.25 31.51
N GLU A 109 7.44 -28.11 32.77
CA GLU A 109 8.30 -28.44 33.91
C GLU A 109 8.46 -29.97 33.93
N TYR A 110 9.63 -30.46 33.52
CA TYR A 110 10.03 -31.84 33.77
C TYR A 110 10.55 -31.92 35.22
N MET A 111 9.80 -32.57 36.10
CA MET A 111 10.33 -33.14 37.34
C MET A 111 11.00 -34.49 37.02
N VAL A 112 12.31 -34.60 37.28
CA VAL A 112 12.98 -35.84 37.68
C VAL A 112 13.96 -35.51 38.79
#